data_AF-A0AAX0L905-F1
#
_entry.id   AF-A0AAX0L905-F1
#
_cell.length_a   1.000
_cell.length_b   1.000
_cell.length_c   1.000
_cell.angle_alpha   90.00
_cell.angle_beta   90.00
_cell.angle_gamma   90.00
#
_symmetry.space_group_name_H-M   'P 1'
#
loop_
_entity.id
_entity.type
_entity.pdbx_description
1 polymer ?
#
loop_
_entity_poly.entity_id
_entity_poly.type
_entity_poly.pdbx_seq_one_letter_code
_entity_poly.pdbx_strand_id
1 'polypeptide(L)' 'MSDININRSRISGLIPCAVQECEIKDVLIFAYMNQESFNLSIKTRFAHYFSRTRNRMLKNINKSKLIRC' A
#
# COMPACT_ATOMS: atom_id res chain seq x y z
N MET A 1 10.00 15.79 -7.12
CA MET A 1 9.44 14.52 -6.60
C MET A 1 9.80 13.47 -7.61
N SER A 2 10.60 12.45 -7.26
CA SER A 2 10.97 11.38 -8.19
C SER A 2 9.71 10.63 -8.64
N ASP A 3 9.51 10.52 -9.96
CA ASP A 3 8.44 9.74 -10.55
C ASP A 3 8.67 8.25 -10.24
N ILE A 4 8.00 7.74 -9.21
CA ILE A 4 8.01 6.31 -8.90
C ILE A 4 7.25 5.60 -10.02
N ASN A 5 7.98 4.97 -10.94
CA ASN A 5 7.43 4.20 -12.05
C ASN A 5 6.94 2.83 -11.54
N ILE A 6 5.68 2.75 -11.14
CA ILE A 6 5.06 1.51 -10.66
C ILE A 6 4.39 0.78 -11.83
N ASN A 7 4.96 -0.36 -12.23
CA ASN A 7 4.39 -1.23 -13.25
C ASN A 7 3.27 -2.11 -12.68
N ARG A 8 2.01 -1.79 -13.02
CA ARG A 8 0.81 -2.48 -12.52
C ARG A 8 0.23 -3.52 -13.50
N SER A 9 0.78 -3.63 -14.72
CA SER A 9 0.16 -4.41 -15.80
C SER A 9 0.25 -5.92 -15.57
N ARG A 10 1.26 -6.38 -14.82
CA ARG A 10 1.50 -7.81 -14.58
C ARG A 10 0.59 -8.45 -13.52
N ILE A 11 -0.07 -7.64 -12.68
CA ILE A 11 -0.90 -8.14 -11.55
C ILE A 11 -2.29 -7.49 -11.60
N SER A 12 -2.89 -7.44 -12.79
CA SER A 12 -4.27 -6.98 -12.97
C SER A 12 -4.55 -5.57 -12.39
N GLY A 13 -3.58 -4.65 -12.48
CA GLY A 13 -3.73 -3.29 -11.94
C GLY A 13 -3.47 -3.15 -10.44
N LEU A 14 -3.00 -4.21 -9.77
CA LEU A 14 -2.66 -4.23 -8.35
C LEU A 14 -1.14 -4.20 -8.13
N ILE A 15 -0.74 -3.65 -6.99
CA ILE A 15 0.64 -3.56 -6.53
C ILE A 15 0.74 -4.33 -5.22
N PRO A 16 1.63 -5.32 -5.08
CA PRO A 16 1.92 -5.92 -3.78
C PRO A 16 2.61 -4.88 -2.89
N CYS A 17 2.25 -4.87 -1.62
CA CYS A 17 2.72 -3.87 -0.67
C CYS A 17 3.07 -4.56 0.64
N ALA A 18 4.27 -4.28 1.16
CA ALA A 18 4.71 -4.68 2.49
C ALA A 18 4.74 -3.45 3.40
N VAL A 19 4.23 -3.61 4.61
CA VAL A 19 4.26 -2.59 5.65
C VAL A 19 5.29 -3.00 6.66
N GLN A 20 6.21 -2.10 6.92
CA GLN A 20 7.33 -2.34 7.79
C GLN A 20 7.29 -1.36 8.97
N GLU A 21 7.68 -1.85 10.14
CA GLU A 21 8.01 -0.99 11.27
C GLU A 21 9.28 -0.18 10.92
N CYS A 22 9.26 1.13 11.18
CA CYS A 22 10.29 2.05 10.71
C CYS A 22 11.64 1.90 11.41
N GLU A 23 11.63 1.58 12.70
CA GLU A 23 12.80 1.52 13.58
C GLU A 23 13.45 0.15 13.54
N ILE A 24 12.68 -0.92 13.78
CA ILE A 24 13.18 -2.30 13.90
C ILE A 24 13.21 -3.04 12.57
N LYS A 25 12.62 -2.46 11.51
CA LYS A 25 12.59 -3.04 10.16
C LYS A 25 11.83 -4.36 10.05
N ASP A 26 10.93 -4.68 10.97
CA ASP A 26 10.07 -5.86 10.87
C ASP A 26 8.91 -5.67 9.90
N VAL A 27 8.62 -6.70 9.09
CA VAL A 27 7.47 -6.70 8.18
C VAL A 27 6.22 -7.09 8.96
N LEU A 28 5.27 -6.16 9.04
CA LEU A 28 4.05 -6.30 9.82
C LEU A 28 2.86 -6.78 8.99
N ILE A 29 2.76 -6.32 7.74
CA ILE A 29 1.59 -6.59 6.88
C ILE A 29 2.05 -6.78 5.44
N PHE A 30 1.49 -7.78 4.78
CA PHE A 30 1.57 -7.95 3.33
C PHE A 30 0.17 -7.83 2.72
N ALA A 31 -0.01 -6.88 1.80
CA ALA A 31 -1.30 -6.53 1.21
C ALA A 31 -1.15 -6.14 -0.27
N TYR A 32 -2.26 -5.80 -0.91
CA TYR A 32 -2.27 -5.27 -2.28
C TYR A 32 -2.87 -3.87 -2.31
N MET A 33 -2.47 -3.08 -3.30
CA MET A 33 -2.99 -1.74 -3.56
C MET A 33 -3.38 -1.61 -5.02
N ASN A 34 -4.58 -1.14 -5.31
CA ASN A 34 -4.92 -0.60 -6.63
C ASN A 34 -4.45 0.87 -6.74
N GLN A 35 -4.58 1.49 -7.92
CA GLN A 35 -4.21 2.89 -8.14
C GLN A 35 -4.85 3.86 -7.13
N GLU A 36 -6.13 3.67 -6.84
CA GLU A 36 -6.90 4.54 -5.94
C GLU A 36 -6.36 4.47 -4.51
N SER A 37 -6.20 3.25 -3.97
CA SER A 37 -5.68 3.03 -2.63
C SER A 37 -4.25 3.56 -2.46
N PHE A 38 -3.41 3.46 -3.50
CA PHE A 38 -2.08 4.08 -3.51
C PHE A 38 -2.15 5.61 -3.43
N ASN A 39 -2.98 6.23 -4.27
CA ASN A 39 -3.16 7.69 -4.28
C ASN A 39 -3.71 8.20 -2.95
N LEU A 40 -4.69 7.51 -2.36
CA LEU A 40 -5.24 7.83 -1.05
C LEU A 40 -4.19 7.68 0.06
N SER A 41 -3.29 6.71 -0.06
CA SER A 41 -2.23 6.51 0.93
C SER A 41 -1.26 7.68 0.98
N ILE A 42 -0.88 8.20 -0.19
CA ILE A 42 -0.06 9.40 -0.31
C ILE A 42 -0.81 10.62 0.24
N LYS A 43 -2.07 10.80 -0.17
CA LYS A 43 -2.88 11.98 0.19
C LYS A 43 -3.17 12.06 1.69
N THR A 44 -3.54 10.93 2.30
CA THR A 44 -4.00 10.90 3.69
C THR A 44 -2.90 10.59 4.70
N ARG A 45 -1.73 10.13 4.23
CA ARG A 45 -0.64 9.59 5.06
C ARG A 45 -1.06 8.36 5.89
N PHE A 46 -2.15 7.70 5.52
CA PHE A 46 -2.60 6.43 6.09
C PHE A 46 -2.52 5.33 5.05
N ALA A 47 -2.10 4.13 5.43
CA ALA A 47 -2.06 3.03 4.49
C ALA A 47 -3.49 2.59 4.10
N HIS A 48 -3.80 2.68 2.80
CA HIS A 48 -5.01 2.15 2.20
C HIS A 48 -4.68 0.93 1.36
N TYR A 49 -5.40 -0.16 1.54
CA TYR A 49 -5.22 -1.40 0.78
C TYR A 49 -6.46 -1.74 -0.03
N PHE A 50 -6.29 -2.63 -0.99
CA PHE A 50 -7.35 -3.22 -1.77
C PHE A 50 -7.44 -4.72 -1.47
N SER A 51 -8.60 -5.16 -0.96
CA SER A 51 -8.85 -6.58 -0.73
C SER A 51 -9.32 -7.25 -2.03
N ARG A 52 -8.51 -8.18 -2.55
CA ARG A 52 -8.85 -8.96 -3.74
C ARG A 52 -10.06 -9.88 -3.52
N THR A 53 -10.16 -10.49 -2.34
CA THR A 53 -11.23 -11.43 -2.00
C THR A 53 -12.55 -10.73 -1.68
N ARG A 54 -12.50 -9.55 -1.04
CA ARG A 54 -13.69 -8.78 -0.67
C ARG A 54 -14.04 -7.66 -1.64
N ASN A 55 -13.25 -7.51 -2.72
CA ASN A 55 -13.36 -6.49 -3.75
C ASN A 55 -13.64 -5.07 -3.22
N ARG A 56 -12.94 -4.65 -2.15
CA ARG A 56 -13.18 -3.37 -1.47
C ARG A 56 -11.91 -2.78 -0.87
N MET A 57 -11.93 -1.46 -0.64
CA MET A 57 -10.87 -0.76 0.07
C MET A 57 -10.87 -1.05 1.57
N LEU A 58 -9.67 -1.09 2.15
CA LEU A 58 -9.42 -1.20 3.58
C LEU A 58 -8.50 -0.06 4.00
N LYS A 59 -8.71 0.51 5.18
CA LYS A 59 -7.87 1.59 5.73
C LYS A 59 -7.18 1.10 7.00
N ASN A 60 -5.87 1.29 7.10
CA ASN A 60 -5.14 1.15 8.34
C ASN A 60 -5.07 2.51 9.06
N ILE A 61 -5.39 2.52 10.34
CA ILE A 61 -5.37 3.72 11.18
C ILE A 61 -4.00 3.98 11.83
N ASN A 62 -3.06 3.05 11.72
CA ASN A 62 -1.73 3.21 12.31
C ASN A 62 -0.87 4.15 11.45
N LYS A 63 -0.41 5.26 12.05
CA LYS A 63 0.39 6.30 11.37
C LYS A 63 1.88 5.95 11.27
N SER A 64 2.42 5.15 12.19
CA SER A 64 3.88 5.02 12.40
C SER A 64 4.56 3.96 11.53
N LYS A 65 4.07 3.68 10.32
CA LYS A 65 4.54 2.51 9.54
C LYS A 65 4.98 2.92 8.14
N LEU A 66 6.14 2.41 7.72
CA LEU A 66 6.67 2.64 6.38
C LEU A 66 5.99 1.65 5.42
N ILE A 67 5.37 2.19 4.38
CA ILE A 67 4.78 1.42 3.30
C ILE A 67 5.83 1.27 2.20
N ARG A 68 6.13 0.02 1.80
CA ARG A 68 6.98 -0.31 0.66
C ARG A 68 6.12 -1.03 -0.39
N CYS A 69 6.04 -0.44 -1.59
CA CYS A 69 5.30 -0.94 -2.74
C CYS A 69 6.26 -1.42 -3.83
#